data_AF-A0A354Q405-F1
#
_entry.id   AF-A0A354Q405-F1
#
_cell.length_a   1.000
_cell.length_b   1.000
_cell.length_c   1.000
_cell.angle_alpha   90.00
_cell.angle_beta   90.00
_cell.angle_gamma   90.00
#
_symmetry.space_group_name_H-M   'P 1'
#
loop_
_entity.id
_entity.type
_entity.pdbx_description
1 polymer ?
#
loop_
_entity_poly.entity_id
_entity_poly.type
_entity_poly.pdbx_seq_one_letter_code
_entity_poly.pdbx_strand_id
1 'polypeptide(L)'
;ILTGFAQTPLMLAVGLSGIGIFASIYHPVGMSWLVSRTSKTGTALGFNGLFGSIGFFLAPLVAGTLTGLWSWRTAFFVPGIVCLVVGFLFSISLRTILKDEERPMQKVVSGSSLPNSIWMTFGLMAVALFFSGMFHQIIQFSLPKDFDLRVLFTSGSLLGTGSMVALVYAAGAVGQLLCGRMADRFSERQLYFTLFLITVPLVALASQLTEIPLVL
;
A
#
# COMPACT_ATOMS: atom_id res chain seq x y z
N ILE A 1 -8.66 18.63 4.88
CA ILE A 1 -9.51 19.74 5.38
C ILE A 1 -9.12 21.08 4.77
N LEU A 2 -7.93 21.65 5.06
CA LEU A 2 -7.54 22.98 4.54
C LEU A 2 -7.65 23.11 3.01
N THR A 3 -7.23 22.07 2.27
CA THR A 3 -7.34 22.00 0.80
C THR A 3 -8.78 22.14 0.29
N GLY A 4 -9.79 21.72 1.07
CA GLY A 4 -11.21 21.86 0.71
C GLY A 4 -11.70 23.30 0.70
N PHE A 5 -11.00 24.23 1.37
CA PHE A 5 -11.29 25.66 1.33
C PHE A 5 -10.64 26.38 0.15
N ALA A 6 -9.93 25.66 -0.73
CA ALA A 6 -9.23 26.28 -1.84
C ALA A 6 -10.14 27.01 -2.83
N GLN A 7 -9.73 28.24 -3.16
CA GLN A 7 -10.41 29.14 -4.09
C GLN A 7 -9.61 29.36 -5.39
N THR A 8 -8.29 29.12 -5.36
CA THR A 8 -7.40 29.26 -6.52
C THR A 8 -6.62 27.97 -6.78
N PRO A 9 -6.19 27.70 -8.03
CA PRO A 9 -5.36 26.54 -8.35
C PRO A 9 -4.04 26.50 -7.56
N LEU A 10 -3.46 27.65 -7.26
CA LEU A 10 -2.24 27.75 -6.46
C LEU A 10 -2.48 27.30 -5.01
N MET A 11 -3.61 27.70 -4.42
CA MET A 11 -4.01 27.26 -3.08
C MET A 11 -4.31 25.76 -3.03
N LEU A 12 -4.87 25.19 -4.10
CA LEU A 12 -5.02 23.74 -4.26
C LEU A 12 -3.66 23.05 -4.33
N ALA A 13 -2.73 23.55 -5.13
CA ALA A 13 -1.39 22.98 -5.27
C ALA A 13 -0.66 22.95 -3.92
N VAL A 14 -0.63 24.08 -3.19
CA VAL A 14 -0.04 24.16 -1.85
C VAL A 14 -0.71 23.18 -0.88
N GLY A 15 -2.04 23.10 -0.90
CA GLY A 15 -2.78 22.16 -0.05
C GLY A 15 -2.46 20.69 -0.35
N LEU A 16 -2.36 20.31 -1.63
CA LEU A 16 -1.99 18.95 -2.05
C LEU A 16 -0.53 18.63 -1.72
N SER A 17 0.39 19.57 -1.93
CA SER A 17 1.79 19.43 -1.51
C SER A 17 1.91 19.21 -0.01
N GLY A 18 1.14 19.96 0.79
CA GLY A 18 1.07 19.77 2.24
C GLY A 18 0.60 18.37 2.62
N ILE A 19 -0.49 17.89 2.01
CA ILE A 19 -0.98 16.51 2.22
C ILE A 19 0.12 15.49 1.91
N GLY A 20 0.84 15.65 0.79
CA GLY A 20 1.94 14.76 0.40
C GLY A 20 3.09 14.74 1.42
N ILE A 21 3.52 15.91 1.88
CA ILE A 21 4.59 16.04 2.89
C ILE A 21 4.19 15.32 4.19
N PHE A 22 2.99 15.57 4.71
CA PHE A 22 2.52 14.91 5.93
C PHE A 22 2.30 13.41 5.75
N ALA A 23 1.79 12.97 4.60
CA ALA A 23 1.62 11.55 4.30
C ALA A 23 2.96 10.81 4.20
N SER A 24 4.03 11.48 3.74
CA SER A 24 5.34 10.85 3.57
C SER A 24 5.95 10.32 4.87
N ILE A 25 5.59 10.91 6.03
CA ILE A 25 6.09 10.54 7.37
C ILE A 25 5.76 9.08 7.72
N TYR A 26 4.68 8.54 7.15
CA TYR A 26 4.24 7.17 7.40
C TYR A 26 5.32 6.13 7.04
N HIS A 27 6.04 6.31 5.94
CA HIS A 27 7.04 5.34 5.48
C HIS A 27 8.29 5.28 6.37
N PRO A 28 9.02 6.38 6.66
CA PRO A 28 10.22 6.33 7.48
C PRO A 28 9.92 6.20 8.98
N VAL A 29 8.90 6.88 9.50
CA VAL A 29 8.64 6.90 10.95
C VAL A 29 7.64 5.83 11.35
N GLY A 30 6.52 5.73 10.64
CA GLY A 30 5.44 4.79 10.95
C GLY A 30 5.89 3.33 10.83
N MET A 31 6.57 2.98 9.73
CA MET A 31 7.05 1.61 9.52
C MET A 31 8.14 1.23 10.52
N SER A 32 9.13 2.11 10.77
CA SER A 32 10.17 1.83 11.77
C SER A 32 9.58 1.66 13.16
N TRP A 33 8.58 2.47 13.53
CA TRP A 33 7.87 2.31 14.80
C TRP A 33 7.14 0.97 14.89
N LEU A 34 6.39 0.60 13.84
CA LEU A 34 5.65 -0.67 13.79
C LEU A 34 6.58 -1.88 13.95
N VAL A 35 7.68 -1.90 13.19
CA VAL A 35 8.66 -3.00 13.22
C VAL A 35 9.38 -3.06 14.57
N SER A 36 9.66 -1.92 15.20
CA SER A 36 10.34 -1.88 16.51
C SER A 36 9.50 -2.39 17.69
N ARG A 37 8.18 -2.51 17.53
CA ARG A 37 7.22 -2.83 18.59
C ARG A 37 6.59 -4.22 18.48
N THR A 38 7.04 -5.03 17.53
CA THR A 38 6.53 -6.39 17.31
C THR A 38 7.70 -7.38 17.20
N SER A 39 7.55 -8.58 17.75
CA SER A 39 8.46 -9.69 17.51
C SER A 39 8.16 -10.45 16.21
N LYS A 40 6.96 -10.25 15.66
CA LYS A 40 6.43 -10.88 14.43
C LYS A 40 6.29 -9.82 13.34
N THR A 41 7.44 -9.37 12.83
CA THR A 41 7.55 -8.26 11.88
C THR A 41 6.78 -8.52 10.59
N GLY A 42 6.92 -9.71 10.01
CA GLY A 42 6.24 -10.10 8.78
C GLY A 42 4.72 -10.07 8.93
N THR A 43 4.18 -10.64 10.00
CA THR A 43 2.72 -10.63 10.26
C THR A 43 2.21 -9.21 10.45
N ALA A 44 2.91 -8.37 11.21
CA ALA A 44 2.52 -6.98 11.43
C ALA A 44 2.52 -6.17 10.13
N LEU A 45 3.55 -6.33 9.30
CA LEU A 45 3.64 -5.72 7.97
C LEU A 45 2.54 -6.23 7.03
N GLY A 46 2.19 -7.51 7.09
CA GLY A 46 1.09 -8.10 6.31
C GLY A 46 -0.28 -7.52 6.69
N PHE A 47 -0.57 -7.37 7.98
CA PHE A 47 -1.79 -6.68 8.44
C PHE A 47 -1.83 -5.22 8.02
N ASN A 48 -0.70 -4.53 8.15
CA ASN A 48 -0.57 -3.15 7.70
C ASN A 48 -0.79 -3.01 6.19
N GLY A 49 -0.26 -3.96 5.40
CA GLY A 49 -0.52 -4.07 3.97
C GLY A 49 -2.01 -4.24 3.65
N LEU A 50 -2.71 -5.13 4.35
CA LEU A 50 -4.15 -5.34 4.17
C LEU A 50 -4.95 -4.04 4.36
N PHE A 51 -4.69 -3.29 5.42
CA PHE A 51 -5.34 -1.99 5.63
C PHE A 51 -5.00 -0.99 4.52
N GLY A 52 -3.77 -1.02 4.00
CA GLY A 52 -3.38 -0.27 2.81
C GLY A 52 -4.21 -0.65 1.57
N SER A 53 -4.39 -1.94 1.30
CA SER A 53 -5.21 -2.44 0.19
C SER A 53 -6.70 -2.07 0.35
N ILE A 54 -7.25 -2.15 1.56
CA ILE A 54 -8.62 -1.70 1.85
C ILE A 54 -8.74 -0.20 1.58
N GLY A 55 -7.79 0.61 2.06
CA GLY A 55 -7.76 2.05 1.80
C GLY A 55 -7.69 2.38 0.31
N PHE A 56 -6.87 1.65 -0.44
CA PHE A 56 -6.74 1.79 -1.89
C PHE A 56 -8.07 1.55 -2.62
N PHE A 57 -8.83 0.53 -2.22
CA PHE A 57 -10.14 0.23 -2.81
C PHE A 57 -11.21 1.24 -2.37
N LEU A 58 -11.25 1.60 -1.09
CA LEU A 58 -12.26 2.50 -0.54
C LEU A 58 -12.05 3.96 -0.97
N ALA A 59 -10.82 4.40 -1.21
CA ALA A 59 -10.52 5.80 -1.48
C ALA A 59 -11.24 6.35 -2.71
N PRO A 60 -11.18 5.72 -3.91
CA PRO A 60 -11.95 6.18 -5.08
C PRO A 60 -13.46 6.11 -4.87
N LEU A 61 -13.95 5.09 -4.16
CA LEU A 61 -15.39 4.94 -3.88
C LEU A 61 -15.90 6.06 -2.99
N VAL A 62 -15.20 6.34 -1.88
CA VAL A 62 -15.54 7.43 -0.96
C VAL A 62 -15.35 8.78 -1.64
N ALA A 63 -14.24 9.02 -2.33
CA ALA A 63 -14.00 10.29 -3.01
C ALA A 63 -15.00 10.54 -4.15
N GLY A 64 -15.30 9.53 -4.95
CA GLY A 64 -16.24 9.61 -6.07
C GLY A 64 -17.68 9.84 -5.60
N THR A 65 -18.14 9.09 -4.59
CA THR A 65 -19.49 9.28 -4.02
C THR A 65 -19.65 10.65 -3.37
N LEU A 66 -18.68 11.10 -2.57
CA LEU A 66 -18.71 12.42 -1.93
C LEU A 66 -18.67 13.56 -2.96
N THR A 67 -17.85 13.41 -4.00
CA THR A 67 -17.73 14.39 -5.08
C THR A 67 -18.99 14.46 -5.93
N GLY A 68 -19.59 13.30 -6.25
CA GLY A 68 -20.78 13.22 -7.11
C GLY A 68 -22.07 13.67 -6.43
N LEU A 69 -22.24 13.40 -5.12
CA LEU A 69 -23.45 13.76 -4.38
C LEU A 69 -23.43 15.18 -3.81
N TRP A 70 -22.26 15.70 -3.42
CA TRP A 70 -22.15 17.02 -2.79
C TRP A 70 -21.21 17.95 -3.55
N SER A 71 -19.91 17.70 -3.44
CA SER A 71 -18.87 18.56 -4.05
C SER A 71 -17.51 17.90 -3.89
N TRP A 72 -16.56 18.20 -4.77
CA TRP A 72 -15.17 17.78 -4.59
C TRP A 72 -14.58 18.25 -3.24
N ARG A 73 -15.11 19.32 -2.65
CA ARG A 73 -14.66 19.83 -1.34
C ARG A 73 -14.96 18.86 -0.20
N THR A 74 -16.11 18.16 -0.24
CA THR A 74 -16.49 17.22 0.82
C THR A 74 -15.56 16.01 0.85
N ALA A 75 -14.98 15.63 -0.30
CA ALA A 75 -13.94 14.61 -0.40
C ALA A 75 -12.64 14.98 0.36
N PHE A 76 -12.42 16.26 0.69
CA PHE A 76 -11.32 16.71 1.55
C PHE A 76 -11.72 16.91 3.01
N PHE A 77 -12.99 17.21 3.27
CA PHE A 77 -13.50 17.43 4.63
C PHE A 77 -13.77 16.12 5.34
N VAL A 78 -14.55 15.21 4.75
CA VAL A 78 -15.00 13.97 5.42
C VAL A 78 -13.83 13.06 5.76
N PRO A 79 -12.97 12.62 4.82
CA PRO A 79 -11.79 11.80 5.16
C PRO A 79 -10.82 12.56 6.07
N GLY A 80 -10.71 13.88 5.91
CA GLY A 80 -9.86 14.71 6.75
C GLY A 80 -10.29 14.73 8.21
N ILE A 81 -11.59 14.82 8.48
CA ILE A 81 -12.14 14.76 9.85
C ILE A 81 -11.93 13.36 10.42
N VAL A 82 -12.18 12.29 9.65
CA VAL A 82 -11.93 10.92 10.08
C VAL A 82 -10.45 10.72 10.45
N CYS A 83 -9.51 11.20 9.63
CA CYS A 83 -8.08 11.15 9.95
C CYS A 83 -7.73 11.90 11.23
N LEU A 84 -8.34 13.08 11.49
CA LEU A 84 -8.11 13.81 12.74
C LEU A 84 -8.64 13.06 13.95
N VAL A 85 -9.84 12.49 13.87
CA VAL A 85 -10.45 11.70 14.96
C VAL A 85 -9.60 10.47 15.25
N VAL A 86 -9.23 9.70 14.23
CA VAL A 86 -8.38 8.51 14.37
C VAL A 86 -7.00 8.89 14.92
N GLY A 87 -6.37 9.95 14.42
CA GLY A 87 -5.09 10.43 14.92
C GLY A 87 -5.14 10.90 16.38
N PHE A 88 -6.23 11.55 16.77
CA PHE A 88 -6.47 11.96 18.16
C PHE A 88 -6.65 10.76 19.09
N LEU A 89 -7.50 9.80 18.71
CA LEU A 89 -7.69 8.54 19.46
C LEU A 89 -6.38 7.76 19.56
N PHE A 90 -5.61 7.68 18.47
CA PHE A 90 -4.30 7.06 18.45
C PHE A 90 -3.32 7.76 19.40
N SER A 91 -3.32 9.09 19.46
CA SER A 91 -2.48 9.86 20.39
C SER A 91 -2.81 9.58 21.86
N ILE A 92 -4.10 9.45 22.21
CA ILE A 92 -4.53 9.08 23.56
C ILE A 92 -4.06 7.66 23.89
N SER A 93 -4.35 6.69 23.02
CA SER A 93 -3.95 5.29 23.20
C SER A 93 -2.43 5.13 23.30
N LEU A 94 -1.68 5.92 22.53
CA LEU A 94 -0.21 5.90 22.59
C LEU A 94 0.30 6.40 23.94
N ARG A 95 -0.32 7.43 24.54
CA ARG A 95 0.05 7.92 25.88
C ARG A 95 -0.22 6.90 26.98
N THR A 96 -1.25 6.09 26.85
CA THR A 96 -1.51 4.99 27.80
C THR A 96 -0.54 3.83 27.60
N ILE A 97 -0.25 3.44 26.36
CA ILE A 97 0.66 2.32 26.04
C ILE A 97 2.12 2.67 26.39
N LEU A 98 2.55 3.92 26.14
CA LEU A 98 3.91 4.37 26.49
C LEU A 98 4.14 4.51 27.99
N LYS A 99 3.08 4.63 28.80
CA LYS A 99 3.18 4.71 30.27
C LYS A 99 3.40 3.34 30.92
N ASP A 100 2.93 2.27 30.29
CA ASP A 100 2.95 0.92 30.89
C ASP A 100 4.22 0.11 30.57
N GLU A 101 5.07 0.53 29.62
CA GLU A 101 6.19 -0.32 29.19
C GLU A 101 7.49 0.45 28.88
N GLU A 102 8.42 0.38 29.84
CA GLU A 102 9.87 0.30 29.60
C GLU A 102 10.24 -1.03 28.89
N ARG A 103 9.46 -1.47 27.89
CA ARG A 103 9.93 -2.60 27.07
C ARG A 103 11.12 -2.10 26.27
N PRO A 104 12.30 -2.75 26.39
CA PRO A 104 13.44 -2.37 25.58
C PRO A 104 13.00 -2.50 24.13
N MET A 105 13.09 -1.38 23.37
CA MET A 105 13.04 -1.44 21.92
C MET A 105 13.90 -2.62 21.51
N GLN A 106 13.29 -3.60 20.82
CA GLN A 106 14.06 -4.70 20.28
C GLN A 106 15.13 -4.03 19.42
N LYS A 107 16.37 -4.02 19.92
CA LYS A 107 17.50 -3.42 19.22
C LYS A 107 17.51 -4.17 17.91
N VAL A 108 17.07 -3.49 16.84
CA VAL A 108 17.45 -3.90 15.49
C VAL A 108 18.94 -4.08 15.62
N VAL A 109 19.42 -5.32 15.50
CA VAL A 109 20.84 -5.61 15.56
C VAL A 109 21.41 -4.89 14.35
N SER A 110 21.80 -3.64 14.54
CA SER A 110 22.68 -2.89 13.67
C SER A 110 24.08 -3.52 13.83
N GLY A 111 24.15 -4.80 13.50
CA GLY A 111 25.36 -5.59 13.45
C GLY A 111 25.86 -5.57 12.03
N SER A 112 26.48 -4.45 11.63
CA SER A 112 27.66 -4.46 10.77
C SER A 112 28.15 -3.02 10.60
N SER A 113 29.30 -2.75 11.21
CA SER A 113 30.29 -1.78 10.75
C SER A 113 30.27 -1.58 9.23
N LEU A 114 30.24 -0.32 8.76
CA LEU A 114 31.21 0.24 7.79
C LEU A 114 30.83 1.69 7.39
N PRO A 115 31.70 2.70 7.66
CA PRO A 115 31.47 4.11 7.33
C PRO A 115 31.44 4.48 5.84
N ASN A 116 31.60 3.54 4.91
CA ASN A 116 31.92 3.85 3.50
C ASN A 116 30.88 3.40 2.45
N SER A 117 29.75 2.81 2.85
CA SER A 117 28.79 2.22 1.90
C SER A 117 27.35 2.71 2.04
N ILE A 118 27.08 3.72 2.88
CA ILE A 118 25.73 4.27 3.07
C ILE A 118 25.15 4.75 1.73
N TRP A 119 25.95 5.46 0.92
CA TRP A 119 25.53 5.93 -0.40
C TRP A 119 25.26 4.79 -1.39
N MET A 120 26.02 3.70 -1.32
CA MET A 120 25.82 2.54 -2.19
C MET A 120 24.57 1.75 -1.78
N THR A 121 24.38 1.47 -0.50
CA THR A 121 23.16 0.84 0.03
C THR A 121 21.94 1.71 -0.26
N PHE A 122 22.05 3.02 -0.02
CA PHE A 122 20.98 3.98 -0.35
C PHE A 122 20.67 3.97 -1.84
N GLY A 123 21.68 4.01 -2.72
CA GLY A 123 21.50 3.94 -4.17
C GLY A 123 20.83 2.64 -4.60
N LEU A 124 21.29 1.48 -4.09
CA LEU A 124 20.70 0.17 -4.37
C LEU A 124 19.24 0.09 -3.92
N MET A 125 18.93 0.57 -2.70
CA MET A 125 17.55 0.60 -2.20
C MET A 125 16.69 1.57 -3.00
N ALA A 126 17.20 2.75 -3.35
CA ALA A 126 16.48 3.73 -4.16
C ALA A 126 16.11 3.16 -5.53
N VAL A 127 17.07 2.49 -6.19
CA VAL A 127 16.84 1.82 -7.48
C VAL A 127 15.84 0.67 -7.32
N ALA A 128 15.98 -0.17 -6.30
CA ALA A 128 15.05 -1.27 -6.05
C ALA A 128 13.62 -0.78 -5.78
N LEU A 129 13.46 0.26 -4.95
CA LEU A 129 12.17 0.89 -4.66
C LEU A 129 11.59 1.57 -5.89
N PHE A 130 12.42 2.19 -6.72
CA PHE A 130 12.00 2.80 -7.98
C PHE A 130 11.41 1.75 -8.92
N PHE A 131 12.12 0.65 -9.19
CA PHE A 131 11.60 -0.44 -10.04
C PHE A 131 10.37 -1.13 -9.44
N SER A 132 10.37 -1.36 -8.13
CA SER A 132 9.21 -1.93 -7.44
C SER A 132 7.97 -1.02 -7.55
N GLY A 133 8.15 0.29 -7.34
CA GLY A 133 7.10 1.28 -7.49
C GLY A 133 6.61 1.40 -8.93
N MET A 134 7.52 1.42 -9.91
CA MET A 134 7.16 1.41 -11.33
C MET A 134 6.34 0.18 -11.69
N PHE A 135 6.77 -1.01 -11.27
CA PHE A 135 6.04 -2.25 -11.51
C PHE A 135 4.63 -2.20 -10.92
N HIS A 136 4.50 -1.69 -9.68
CA HIS A 136 3.20 -1.50 -9.03
C HIS A 136 2.29 -0.59 -9.87
N GLN A 137 2.81 0.55 -10.34
CA GLN A 137 2.03 1.49 -11.16
C GLN A 137 1.64 0.88 -12.52
N ILE A 138 2.55 0.15 -13.17
CA ILE A 138 2.28 -0.51 -14.45
C ILE A 138 1.13 -1.51 -14.28
N ILE A 139 1.18 -2.37 -13.26
CA ILE A 139 0.09 -3.33 -12.99
C ILE A 139 -1.19 -2.56 -12.70
N GLN A 140 -1.13 -1.55 -11.85
CA GLN A 140 -2.32 -0.82 -11.42
C GLN A 140 -3.09 -0.16 -12.56
N PHE A 141 -2.40 0.39 -13.56
CA PHE A 141 -3.04 1.01 -14.71
C PHE A 141 -3.32 0.04 -15.87
N SER A 142 -2.47 -0.97 -16.07
CA SER A 142 -2.62 -1.91 -17.20
C SER A 142 -3.66 -2.97 -16.93
N LEU A 143 -3.80 -3.44 -15.69
CA LEU A 143 -4.63 -4.59 -15.35
C LEU A 143 -6.14 -4.40 -15.66
N PRO A 144 -6.77 -3.26 -15.35
CA PRO A 144 -8.15 -3.00 -15.80
C PRO A 144 -8.28 -2.97 -17.32
N LYS A 145 -7.29 -2.39 -18.02
CA LYS A 145 -7.29 -2.27 -19.48
C LYS A 145 -7.11 -3.63 -20.16
N ASP A 146 -6.25 -4.48 -19.63
CA ASP A 146 -6.04 -5.84 -20.15
C ASP A 146 -7.30 -6.68 -19.95
N PHE A 147 -8.00 -6.57 -18.81
CA PHE A 147 -9.27 -7.29 -18.62
C PHE A 147 -10.38 -6.81 -19.56
N ASP A 148 -10.49 -5.50 -19.81
CA ASP A 148 -11.48 -4.95 -20.74
C ASP A 148 -11.24 -5.41 -22.19
N LEU A 149 -9.96 -5.45 -22.61
CA LEU A 149 -9.59 -5.79 -23.99
C LEU A 149 -9.47 -7.30 -24.27
N ARG A 150 -9.06 -8.12 -23.28
CA ARG A 150 -8.68 -9.53 -23.50
C ARG A 150 -9.70 -10.55 -23.00
N VAL A 151 -10.69 -10.14 -22.21
CA VAL A 151 -11.69 -11.05 -21.66
C VAL A 151 -13.07 -10.74 -22.24
N LEU A 152 -13.55 -11.63 -23.12
CA LEU A 152 -14.85 -11.52 -23.82
C LEU A 152 -16.06 -11.32 -22.89
N PHE A 153 -16.07 -11.92 -21.70
CA PHE A 153 -17.13 -11.74 -20.69
C PHE A 153 -17.15 -10.35 -20.05
N THR A 154 -16.08 -9.60 -20.24
CA THR A 154 -15.81 -8.34 -19.57
C THR A 154 -15.82 -7.15 -20.55
N SER A 155 -15.66 -7.43 -21.85
CA SER A 155 -15.55 -6.44 -22.92
C SER A 155 -16.73 -5.46 -22.93
N GLY A 156 -16.45 -4.21 -22.58
CA GLY A 156 -17.44 -3.12 -22.56
C GLY A 156 -18.34 -3.09 -21.31
N SER A 157 -18.20 -4.03 -20.37
CA SER A 157 -18.92 -4.02 -19.10
C SER A 157 -18.02 -3.51 -17.97
N LEU A 158 -18.22 -2.25 -17.58
CA LEU A 158 -17.51 -1.64 -16.45
C LEU A 158 -17.63 -2.45 -15.16
N LEU A 159 -18.79 -3.08 -14.93
CA LEU A 159 -19.03 -3.94 -13.77
C LEU A 159 -18.22 -5.24 -13.85
N GLY A 160 -18.13 -5.84 -15.04
CA GLY A 160 -17.28 -7.02 -15.27
C GLY A 160 -15.83 -6.70 -14.95
N THR A 161 -15.28 -5.64 -15.55
CA THR A 161 -13.85 -5.29 -15.42
C THR A 161 -13.53 -4.93 -13.98
N GLY A 162 -14.39 -4.12 -13.35
CA GLY A 162 -14.25 -3.75 -11.95
C GLY A 162 -14.26 -4.96 -11.01
N SER A 163 -15.14 -5.95 -11.26
CA SER A 163 -15.24 -7.15 -10.41
C SER A 163 -13.99 -8.04 -10.49
N MET A 164 -13.45 -8.26 -11.70
CA MET A 164 -12.23 -9.04 -11.93
C MET A 164 -11.02 -8.37 -11.29
N VAL A 165 -10.87 -7.06 -11.50
CA VAL A 165 -9.82 -6.25 -10.87
C VAL A 165 -9.92 -6.34 -9.35
N ALA A 166 -11.13 -6.21 -8.79
CA ALA A 166 -11.37 -6.30 -7.35
C ALA A 166 -11.01 -7.69 -6.79
N LEU A 167 -11.33 -8.77 -7.51
CA LEU A 167 -10.95 -10.13 -7.11
C LEU A 167 -9.43 -10.31 -7.06
N VAL A 168 -8.70 -9.81 -8.06
CA VAL A 168 -7.23 -9.88 -8.08
C VAL A 168 -6.62 -9.11 -6.91
N TYR A 169 -7.10 -7.89 -6.65
CA TYR A 169 -6.63 -7.11 -5.49
C TYR A 169 -7.01 -7.75 -4.15
N ALA A 170 -8.19 -8.38 -4.04
CA ALA A 170 -8.59 -9.11 -2.85
C ALA A 170 -7.70 -10.33 -2.61
N ALA A 171 -7.38 -11.11 -3.66
CA ALA A 171 -6.42 -12.21 -3.59
C ALA A 171 -5.03 -11.71 -3.17
N GLY A 172 -4.59 -10.57 -3.71
CA GLY A 172 -3.35 -9.91 -3.30
C GLY A 172 -3.33 -9.52 -1.82
N ALA A 173 -4.44 -8.98 -1.31
CA ALA A 173 -4.58 -8.61 0.10
C ALA A 173 -4.53 -9.83 1.04
N VAL A 174 -5.15 -10.95 0.64
CA VAL A 174 -5.01 -12.24 1.36
C VAL A 174 -3.56 -12.73 1.28
N GLY A 175 -2.92 -12.61 0.11
CA GLY A 175 -1.52 -12.94 -0.09
C GLY A 175 -0.59 -12.16 0.84
N GLN A 176 -0.82 -10.87 1.06
CA GLN A 176 -0.05 -10.05 2.00
C GLN A 176 -0.12 -10.59 3.44
N LEU A 177 -1.30 -11.04 3.90
CA LEU A 177 -1.45 -11.66 5.22
C LEU A 177 -0.72 -13.00 5.32
N LEU A 178 -0.86 -13.86 4.30
CA LEU A 178 -0.25 -15.19 4.28
C LEU A 178 1.28 -15.09 4.18
N CYS A 179 1.80 -14.33 3.22
CA CYS A 179 3.22 -14.07 3.05
C CYS A 179 3.81 -13.37 4.27
N GLY A 180 3.09 -12.44 4.90
CA GLY A 180 3.50 -11.81 6.16
C GLY A 180 3.71 -12.84 7.27
N ARG A 181 2.76 -13.77 7.45
CA ARG A 181 2.91 -14.86 8.43
C ARG A 181 4.02 -15.84 8.08
N MET A 182 4.24 -16.10 6.79
CA MET A 182 5.34 -16.97 6.32
C MET A 182 6.71 -16.31 6.52
N ALA A 183 6.81 -14.99 6.34
CA ALA A 183 8.03 -14.23 6.55
C ALA A 183 8.54 -14.28 8.00
N ASP A 184 7.65 -14.49 8.98
CA ASP A 184 8.05 -14.70 10.38
C ASP A 184 8.60 -16.11 10.65
N ARG A 185 8.37 -17.09 9.77
CA ARG A 185 8.77 -18.49 9.96
C ARG A 185 9.93 -18.92 9.07
N PHE A 186 10.06 -18.33 7.89
CA PHE A 186 11.06 -18.68 6.89
C PHE A 186 12.08 -17.55 6.71
N SER A 187 13.28 -17.87 6.24
CA SER A 187 14.26 -16.81 5.92
C SER A 187 13.75 -15.94 4.77
N GLU A 188 13.88 -14.62 4.90
CA GLU A 188 13.41 -13.63 3.91
C GLU A 188 13.93 -13.93 2.51
N ARG A 189 15.20 -14.34 2.41
CA ARG A 189 15.86 -14.69 1.14
C ARG A 189 15.21 -15.91 0.48
N GLN A 190 14.92 -16.97 1.25
CA GLN A 190 14.26 -18.17 0.69
C GLN A 190 12.85 -17.82 0.26
N LEU A 191 12.10 -17.09 1.08
CA LEU A 191 10.73 -16.70 0.75
C LEU A 191 10.68 -15.88 -0.54
N TYR A 192 11.55 -14.87 -0.68
CA TYR A 192 11.64 -14.05 -1.89
C TYR A 192 11.98 -14.89 -3.12
N PHE A 193 12.96 -15.78 -3.02
CA PHE A 193 13.38 -16.64 -4.13
C PHE A 193 12.27 -17.61 -4.55
N THR A 194 11.59 -18.26 -3.58
CA THR A 194 10.49 -19.17 -3.86
C THR A 194 9.30 -18.45 -4.49
N LEU A 195 8.91 -17.28 -3.96
CA LEU A 195 7.83 -16.47 -4.52
C LEU A 195 8.17 -16.02 -5.94
N PHE A 196 9.42 -15.62 -6.21
CA PHE A 196 9.85 -15.22 -7.54
C PHE A 196 9.78 -16.39 -8.53
N LEU A 197 10.28 -17.57 -8.13
CA LEU A 197 10.20 -18.80 -8.94
C LEU A 197 8.78 -19.24 -9.25
N ILE A 198 7.81 -18.93 -8.39
CA ILE A 198 6.40 -19.22 -8.62
C ILE A 198 5.75 -18.13 -9.49
N THR A 199 6.02 -16.86 -9.21
CA THR A 199 5.36 -15.72 -9.85
C THR A 199 5.76 -15.57 -11.32
N VAL A 200 7.05 -15.74 -11.66
CA VAL A 200 7.54 -15.61 -13.04
C VAL A 200 6.84 -16.57 -14.02
N PRO A 201 6.78 -17.90 -13.77
CA PRO A 201 6.08 -18.80 -14.67
C PRO A 201 4.57 -18.57 -14.67
N LEU A 202 3.95 -18.20 -13.54
CA LEU A 202 2.54 -17.83 -13.50
C LEU A 202 2.23 -16.63 -14.40
N VAL A 203 3.04 -15.58 -14.34
CA VAL A 203 2.90 -14.40 -15.21
C VAL A 203 3.18 -14.76 -16.68
N ALA A 204 4.16 -15.63 -16.94
CA ALA A 204 4.47 -16.11 -18.30
C ALA A 204 3.37 -17.02 -18.89
N LEU A 205 2.65 -17.77 -18.05
CA LEU A 205 1.47 -18.53 -18.46
C LEU A 205 0.30 -17.58 -18.70
N ALA A 206 0.04 -16.66 -17.77
CA ALA A 206 -1.01 -15.65 -17.91
C ALA A 206 -0.85 -14.79 -19.17
N SER A 207 0.39 -14.49 -19.59
CA SER A 207 0.64 -13.72 -20.82
C SER A 207 0.34 -14.50 -22.11
N GLN A 208 0.34 -15.83 -22.07
CA GLN A 208 0.02 -16.70 -23.21
C GLN A 208 -1.48 -17.00 -23.32
N LEU A 209 -2.23 -16.84 -22.23
CA LEU A 209 -3.67 -17.07 -22.20
C LEU A 209 -4.39 -15.83 -22.75
N THR A 210 -5.23 -16.03 -23.77
CA THR A 210 -6.12 -15.00 -24.32
C THR A 210 -7.54 -15.54 -24.31
N GLU A 211 -8.52 -14.70 -23.95
CA GLU A 211 -9.96 -15.02 -23.86
C GLU A 211 -10.39 -15.84 -22.62
N ILE A 212 -11.20 -16.89 -22.80
CA ILE A 212 -11.80 -17.74 -21.75
C ILE A 212 -10.77 -18.36 -20.77
N PRO A 213 -9.54 -18.75 -21.18
CA PRO A 213 -8.55 -19.37 -20.28
C PRO A 213 -7.90 -18.43 -19.25
N LEU A 214 -8.13 -17.11 -19.32
CA LEU A 214 -7.57 -16.17 -18.33
C LEU A 214 -8.42 -16.10 -17.03
N VAL A 215 -9.68 -16.55 -17.11
CA VAL A 215 -10.69 -16.43 -16.04
C VAL A 215 -11.01 -17.77 -15.38
N LEU A 216 -10.66 -18.88 -16.02
CA LEU A 216 -11.02 -20.25 -15.64
C LEU A 216 -9.75 -21.04 -15.25
#